data_AF-A0AAE1CYM5-F1
#
_entry.id   AF-A0AAE1CYM5-F1
#
_cell.length_a   1.000
_cell.length_b   1.000
_cell.length_c   1.000
_cell.angle_alpha   90.00
_cell.angle_beta   90.00
_cell.angle_gamma   90.00
#
_symmetry.space_group_name_H-M   'P 1'
#
loop_
_entity.id
_entity.type
_entity.pdbx_description
1 polymer ?
#
loop_
_entity_poly.entity_id
_entity_poly.type
_entity_poly.pdbx_seq_one_letter_code
_entity_poly.pdbx_strand_id
1 'polypeptide(L)'
;MAACRPLPVLERLHAAQGRPLIQRCHLMSEILNTTSSKELKSTLPYILHEIFDFEKDQGWQLDRIFRSYSTDQFNYIRQFLSPEGPLMKVINCLQADPYALYEFPMKAIPAPARHMIEDGAVPPFYANKLQGQSFSSAVLMLNILSSSDQ
;
A
#
# COMPACT_ATOMS: atom_id res chain seq x y z
N MET A 1 4.75 -27.54 -26.35
CA MET A 1 3.87 -26.48 -25.84
C MET A 1 4.58 -25.82 -24.67
N ALA A 2 5.16 -24.62 -24.85
CA ALA A 2 5.79 -23.91 -23.76
C ALA A 2 4.71 -23.49 -22.76
N ALA A 3 4.81 -23.96 -21.52
CA ALA A 3 3.97 -23.45 -20.45
C ALA A 3 4.28 -21.96 -20.31
N CYS A 4 3.31 -21.12 -20.69
CA CYS A 4 3.42 -19.67 -20.54
C CYS A 4 3.49 -19.40 -19.04
N ARG A 5 4.70 -19.24 -18.50
CA ARG A 5 4.86 -18.86 -17.10
C ARG A 5 4.29 -17.45 -16.96
N PRO A 6 3.37 -17.20 -16.02
CA PRO A 6 2.92 -15.84 -15.76
C PRO A 6 4.15 -15.00 -15.39
N LEU A 7 4.23 -13.81 -15.99
CA LEU A 7 5.30 -12.85 -15.70
C LEU A 7 5.32 -12.53 -14.19
N PRO A 8 6.49 -12.28 -13.59
CA PRO A 8 6.60 -11.79 -12.23
C PRO A 8 5.68 -10.58 -12.01
N VAL A 9 5.07 -10.49 -10.82
CA VAL A 9 4.13 -9.41 -10.47
C VAL A 9 4.73 -8.03 -10.71
N LEU A 10 6.00 -7.83 -10.35
CA LEU A 10 6.69 -6.56 -10.57
C LEU A 10 6.79 -6.18 -12.06
N GLU A 11 7.02 -7.14 -12.95
CA GLU A 11 7.04 -6.88 -14.40
C GLU A 11 5.65 -6.52 -14.92
N ARG A 12 4.61 -7.19 -14.42
CA ARG A 12 3.22 -6.86 -14.75
C ARG A 12 2.83 -5.46 -14.26
N LEU A 13 3.30 -5.08 -13.08
CA LEU A 13 3.11 -3.73 -12.52
C LEU A 13 3.86 -2.68 -13.35
N HIS A 14 5.13 -2.93 -13.71
CA HIS A 14 5.87 -2.06 -14.63
C HIS A 14 5.17 -1.90 -15.99
N ALA A 15 4.59 -2.96 -16.53
CA ALA A 15 3.85 -2.91 -17.78
C ALA A 15 2.57 -2.06 -17.71
N ALA A 16 2.06 -1.78 -16.51
CA ALA A 16 0.95 -0.85 -16.30
C ALA A 16 1.43 0.62 -16.29
N GLN A 17 2.70 0.89 -15.98
CA GLN A 17 3.26 2.24 -15.95
C GLN A 17 3.19 2.92 -17.33
N GLY A 18 2.97 4.23 -17.33
CA GLY A 18 2.85 5.03 -18.55
C GLY A 18 1.51 4.87 -19.30
N ARG A 19 0.59 4.01 -18.85
CA ARG A 19 -0.73 3.86 -19.45
C ARG A 19 -1.72 4.92 -18.94
N PRO A 20 -2.79 5.23 -19.71
CA PRO A 20 -3.90 6.03 -19.22
C PRO A 20 -4.48 5.47 -17.93
N LEU A 21 -4.90 6.34 -17.01
CA LEU A 21 -5.34 5.99 -15.66
C LEU A 21 -6.40 4.87 -15.61
N ILE A 22 -7.41 4.91 -16.48
CA ILE A 22 -8.46 3.88 -16.53
C ILE A 22 -7.85 2.50 -16.87
N GLN A 23 -6.92 2.45 -17.83
CA GLN A 23 -6.23 1.21 -18.18
C GLN A 23 -5.34 0.72 -17.04
N ARG A 24 -4.67 1.64 -16.32
CA ARG A 24 -3.92 1.32 -15.11
C ARG A 24 -4.82 0.68 -14.06
N CYS A 25 -5.98 1.26 -13.76
CA CYS A 25 -6.95 0.68 -12.82
C CYS A 25 -7.37 -0.74 -13.22
N HIS A 26 -7.68 -0.97 -14.50
CA HIS A 26 -8.08 -2.30 -14.99
C HIS A 26 -6.96 -3.33 -14.84
N LEU A 27 -5.76 -3.02 -15.33
CA LEU A 27 -4.61 -3.92 -15.22
C LEU A 27 -4.22 -4.17 -13.76
N MET A 28 -4.24 -3.13 -12.94
CA MET A 28 -3.96 -3.26 -11.50
C MET A 28 -5.00 -4.16 -10.84
N SER A 29 -6.29 -4.00 -11.16
CA SER A 29 -7.35 -4.87 -10.63
C SER A 29 -7.16 -6.32 -11.05
N GLU A 30 -6.77 -6.57 -12.29
CA GLU A 30 -6.44 -7.91 -12.77
C GLU A 30 -5.23 -8.49 -12.02
N ILE A 31 -4.14 -7.72 -11.88
CA ILE A 31 -2.96 -8.13 -11.11
C ILE A 31 -3.33 -8.48 -9.67
N LEU A 32 -4.10 -7.64 -9.00
CA LEU A 32 -4.53 -7.87 -7.63
C LEU A 32 -5.40 -9.14 -7.49
N ASN A 33 -6.26 -9.43 -8.47
CA ASN A 33 -7.17 -10.57 -8.41
C ASN A 33 -6.53 -11.91 -8.82
N THR A 34 -5.50 -11.90 -9.67
CA THR A 34 -4.87 -13.13 -10.17
C THR A 34 -3.58 -13.52 -9.43
N THR A 35 -3.08 -12.65 -8.55
CA THR A 35 -1.82 -12.86 -7.84
C THR A 35 -2.07 -13.56 -6.49
N SER A 36 -1.17 -14.47 -6.10
CA SER A 36 -1.26 -15.16 -4.82
C SER A 36 -1.07 -14.21 -3.63
N SER A 37 -1.71 -14.49 -2.49
CA SER A 37 -1.55 -13.68 -1.28
C SER A 37 -0.09 -13.56 -0.83
N LYS A 38 0.72 -14.60 -1.05
CA LYS A 38 2.15 -14.60 -0.71
C LYS A 38 2.93 -13.56 -1.52
N GLU A 39 2.68 -13.48 -2.82
CA GLU A 39 3.32 -12.48 -3.68
C GLU A 39 2.74 -11.09 -3.47
N LEU A 40 1.43 -10.97 -3.24
CA LEU A 40 0.79 -9.70 -2.89
C LEU A 40 1.38 -9.12 -1.60
N LYS A 41 1.63 -9.95 -0.60
CA LYS A 41 2.27 -9.54 0.65
C LYS A 41 3.63 -8.88 0.42
N SER A 42 4.50 -9.47 -0.40
CA SER A 42 5.83 -8.89 -0.67
C SER A 42 5.79 -7.68 -1.61
N THR A 43 4.76 -7.58 -2.47
CA THR A 43 4.65 -6.52 -3.48
C THR A 43 3.74 -5.36 -3.07
N LEU A 44 2.94 -5.50 -2.01
CA LEU A 44 2.02 -4.47 -1.53
C LEU A 44 2.70 -3.10 -1.32
N PRO A 45 3.87 -2.99 -0.69
CA PRO A 45 4.53 -1.68 -0.52
C PRO A 45 4.82 -1.00 -1.86
N TYR A 46 5.21 -1.77 -2.88
CA TYR A 46 5.45 -1.25 -4.22
C TYR A 46 4.16 -0.80 -4.91
N ILE A 47 3.08 -1.58 -4.78
CA ILE A 47 1.75 -1.22 -5.32
C ILE A 47 1.26 0.09 -4.70
N LEU A 48 1.37 0.22 -3.37
CA LEU A 48 0.97 1.44 -2.67
C LEU A 48 1.84 2.63 -3.08
N HIS A 49 3.15 2.44 -3.21
CA HIS A 49 4.05 3.47 -3.70
C HIS A 49 3.68 3.93 -5.12
N GLU A 50 3.35 3.01 -6.03
CA GLU A 50 2.95 3.38 -7.40
C GLU A 50 1.62 4.17 -7.44
N ILE A 51 0.67 3.81 -6.59
CA ILE A 51 -0.65 4.48 -6.55
C ILE A 51 -0.55 5.85 -5.87
N PHE A 52 0.03 5.89 -4.67
CA PHE A 52 -0.03 7.06 -3.80
C PHE A 52 1.18 7.97 -3.91
N ASP A 53 2.37 7.41 -4.15
CA ASP A 53 3.68 8.06 -4.15
C ASP A 53 3.86 9.16 -3.08
N PHE A 54 4.61 8.85 -2.04
CA PHE A 54 4.86 9.77 -0.93
C PHE A 54 6.09 10.68 -1.14
N GLU A 55 6.82 10.56 -2.26
CA GLU A 55 8.15 11.16 -2.38
C GLU A 55 8.40 12.02 -3.63
N LYS A 56 7.83 11.69 -4.80
CA LYS A 56 8.34 12.28 -6.07
C LYS A 56 7.29 12.67 -7.12
N ASP A 57 6.01 12.80 -6.77
CA ASP A 57 4.91 13.12 -7.71
C ASP A 57 4.78 12.19 -8.94
N GLN A 58 5.39 11.00 -8.89
CA GLN A 58 5.34 9.94 -9.90
C GLN A 58 4.22 8.92 -9.67
N GLY A 59 3.42 9.09 -8.62
CA GLY A 59 2.24 8.27 -8.35
C GLY A 59 1.10 8.51 -9.34
N TRP A 60 -0.11 8.08 -8.97
CA TRP A 60 -1.29 8.31 -9.81
C TRP A 60 -1.83 9.74 -9.76
N GLN A 61 -1.20 10.62 -8.97
CA GLN A 61 -1.57 12.04 -8.81
C GLN A 61 -3.05 12.18 -8.45
N LEU A 62 -3.48 11.42 -7.44
CA LEU A 62 -4.88 11.32 -7.04
C LEU A 62 -5.48 12.68 -6.64
N ASP A 63 -4.64 13.58 -6.13
CA ASP A 63 -4.94 14.97 -5.81
C ASP A 63 -5.36 15.83 -7.03
N ARG A 64 -5.01 15.39 -8.25
CA ARG A 64 -5.31 16.09 -9.51
C ARG A 64 -6.52 15.51 -10.24
N ILE A 65 -7.17 14.49 -9.69
CA ILE A 65 -8.31 13.81 -10.32
C ILE A 65 -9.60 14.41 -9.77
N PHE A 66 -10.22 15.30 -10.54
CA PHE A 66 -11.50 15.89 -10.17
C PHE A 66 -12.64 15.40 -11.06
N ARG A 67 -13.79 15.15 -10.44
CA ARG A 67 -15.03 14.77 -11.13
C ARG A 67 -15.43 15.77 -12.22
N SER A 68 -15.18 17.06 -12.00
CA SER A 68 -15.51 18.13 -12.94
C SER A 68 -14.71 18.06 -14.25
N TYR A 69 -13.47 17.55 -14.23
CA TYR A 69 -12.64 17.39 -15.43
C TYR A 69 -12.87 16.05 -16.12
N SER A 70 -13.05 14.97 -15.35
CA SER A 70 -13.35 13.65 -15.90
C SER A 70 -14.16 12.82 -14.91
N THR A 71 -15.46 12.72 -15.17
CA THR A 71 -16.38 11.90 -14.37
C THR A 71 -15.97 10.43 -14.40
N ASP A 72 -15.55 9.92 -15.55
CA ASP A 72 -15.20 8.51 -15.72
C ASP A 72 -13.95 8.14 -14.95
N GLN A 73 -12.86 8.89 -15.11
CA GLN A 73 -11.62 8.65 -14.35
C GLN A 73 -11.85 8.72 -12.84
N PHE A 74 -12.60 9.72 -12.39
CA PHE A 74 -12.96 9.87 -10.99
C PHE A 74 -13.75 8.66 -10.47
N ASN A 75 -14.76 8.21 -11.21
CA ASN A 75 -15.57 7.06 -10.82
C ASN A 75 -14.76 5.77 -10.77
N TYR A 76 -13.87 5.54 -11.75
CA TYR A 76 -12.99 4.37 -11.77
C TYR A 76 -12.03 4.33 -10.58
N ILE A 77 -11.38 5.45 -10.27
CA ILE A 77 -10.49 5.53 -9.09
C ILE A 77 -11.27 5.37 -7.80
N ARG A 78 -12.42 6.03 -7.69
CA ARG A 78 -13.29 5.91 -6.52
C ARG A 78 -13.72 4.46 -6.30
N GLN A 79 -14.07 3.72 -7.36
CA GLN A 79 -14.43 2.30 -7.26
C GLN A 79 -13.21 1.43 -6.97
N PHE A 80 -12.05 1.75 -7.55
CA PHE A 80 -10.83 1.01 -7.32
C PHE A 80 -10.38 1.06 -5.84
N LEU A 81 -10.52 2.24 -5.22
CA LEU A 81 -10.16 2.53 -3.82
C LEU A 81 -11.33 2.38 -2.84
N SER A 82 -12.52 1.96 -3.29
CA SER A 82 -13.67 1.80 -2.38
C SER A 82 -13.43 0.66 -1.38
N PRO A 83 -14.18 0.58 -0.27
CA PRO A 83 -14.03 -0.50 0.71
C PRO A 83 -14.17 -1.91 0.09
N GLU A 84 -15.05 -2.06 -0.90
CA GLU A 84 -15.26 -3.29 -1.68
C GLU A 84 -14.42 -3.35 -2.97
N GLY A 85 -13.57 -2.35 -3.18
CA GLY A 85 -12.71 -2.19 -4.33
C GLY A 85 -11.54 -3.18 -4.35
N PRO A 86 -10.91 -3.40 -5.52
CA PRO A 86 -9.79 -4.32 -5.68
C PRO A 86 -8.64 -4.09 -4.70
N LEU A 87 -8.25 -2.83 -4.46
CA LEU A 87 -7.14 -2.54 -3.54
C LEU A 87 -7.49 -2.87 -2.10
N MET A 88 -8.65 -2.40 -1.63
CA MET A 88 -9.07 -2.61 -0.24
C MET A 88 -9.33 -4.08 0.09
N LYS A 89 -9.86 -4.85 -0.87
CA LYS A 89 -9.98 -6.31 -0.71
C LYS A 89 -8.65 -6.98 -0.42
N VAL A 90 -7.61 -6.65 -1.20
CA VAL A 90 -6.26 -7.19 -0.98
C VAL A 90 -5.70 -6.76 0.38
N ILE A 91 -5.84 -5.47 0.75
CA ILE A 91 -5.38 -4.98 2.05
C ILE A 91 -6.08 -5.75 3.19
N ASN A 92 -7.40 -5.93 3.13
CA ASN A 92 -8.17 -6.65 4.14
C ASN A 92 -7.74 -8.13 4.22
N CYS A 93 -7.53 -8.79 3.07
CA CYS A 93 -7.03 -10.16 3.04
C CYS A 93 -5.63 -10.30 3.65
N LEU A 94 -4.73 -9.34 3.38
CA LEU A 94 -3.37 -9.34 3.92
C LEU A 94 -3.31 -8.93 5.39
N GLN A 95 -4.23 -8.08 5.86
CA GLN A 95 -4.35 -7.72 7.27
C GLN A 95 -4.83 -8.88 8.15
N ALA A 96 -5.59 -9.81 7.58
CA ALA A 96 -6.00 -11.03 8.28
C ALA A 96 -4.85 -12.02 8.49
N ASP A 97 -3.70 -11.84 7.82
CA ASP A 97 -2.50 -12.65 8.05
C ASP A 97 -1.70 -12.11 9.26
N PRO A 98 -1.69 -12.83 10.40
CA PRO A 98 -0.99 -12.38 11.61
C PRO A 98 0.53 -12.35 11.44
N TYR A 99 1.07 -12.98 10.40
CA TYR A 99 2.49 -12.97 10.10
C TYR A 99 2.88 -11.88 9.09
N ALA A 100 1.96 -10.98 8.71
CA ALA A 100 2.21 -9.95 7.72
C ALA A 100 2.88 -8.71 8.29
N LEU A 101 4.21 -8.74 8.32
CA LEU A 101 5.07 -7.62 8.73
C LEU A 101 5.37 -6.70 7.53
N TYR A 102 5.28 -5.39 7.76
CA TYR A 102 5.59 -4.38 6.75
C TYR A 102 6.52 -3.32 7.30
N GLU A 103 7.57 -2.99 6.56
CA GLU A 103 8.40 -1.83 6.84
C GLU A 103 7.67 -0.55 6.44
N PHE A 104 7.58 0.40 7.37
CA PHE A 104 6.97 1.70 7.16
C PHE A 104 7.99 2.80 7.47
N PRO A 105 8.25 3.72 6.54
CA PRO A 105 9.34 4.67 6.70
C PRO A 105 8.98 5.76 7.73
N MET A 106 9.87 6.05 8.68
CA MET A 106 9.64 7.07 9.73
C MET A 106 9.34 8.46 9.15
N LYS A 107 9.90 8.76 7.97
CA LYS A 107 9.66 10.03 7.25
C LYS A 107 8.22 10.25 6.81
N ALA A 108 7.42 9.18 6.72
CA ALA A 108 6.00 9.28 6.38
C ALA A 108 5.12 9.60 7.61
N ILE A 109 5.68 9.61 8.82
CA ILE A 109 5.01 10.08 10.03
C ILE A 109 5.06 11.62 10.08
N PRO A 110 3.96 12.31 10.43
CA PRO A 110 3.95 13.75 10.62
C PRO A 110 5.03 14.20 11.61
N ALA A 111 5.71 15.32 11.30
CA ALA A 111 6.86 15.79 12.07
C ALA A 111 6.64 15.84 13.60
N PRO A 112 5.50 16.32 14.14
CA PRO A 112 5.28 16.34 15.59
C PRO A 112 5.28 14.94 16.20
N ALA A 113 4.60 13.99 15.56
CA ALA A 113 4.54 12.61 16.02
C ALA A 113 5.89 11.92 15.87
N ARG A 114 6.63 12.21 14.80
CA ARG A 114 7.98 11.68 14.59
C ARG A 114 8.96 12.16 15.67
N HIS A 115 8.97 13.45 16.00
CA HIS A 115 9.85 13.97 17.05
C HIS A 115 9.55 13.32 18.41
N MET A 116 8.27 13.13 18.75
CA MET A 116 7.91 12.37 19.96
C MET A 116 8.52 10.96 19.95
N ILE A 117 8.43 10.25 18.82
CA ILE A 117 8.99 8.91 18.65
C ILE A 117 10.52 8.93 18.81
N GLU A 118 11.20 9.91 18.21
CA GLU A 118 12.66 10.09 18.29
C GLU A 118 13.11 10.41 19.73
N ASP A 119 12.29 11.14 20.50
CA ASP A 119 12.49 11.42 21.92
C ASP A 119 12.12 10.23 22.83
N GLY A 120 11.71 9.09 22.26
CA GLY A 120 11.35 7.87 22.98
C GLY A 120 9.91 7.84 23.52
N ALA A 121 9.06 8.80 23.12
CA ALA A 121 7.65 8.86 23.48
C ALA A 121 6.75 8.32 22.36
N VAL A 122 5.71 7.56 22.72
CA VAL A 122 4.74 7.03 21.74
C VAL A 122 3.57 8.01 21.59
N PRO A 123 3.31 8.58 20.40
CA PRO A 123 2.17 9.47 20.18
C PRO A 123 0.85 8.73 20.42
N PRO A 124 -0.12 9.30 21.16
CA PRO A 124 -1.38 8.62 21.49
C PRO A 124 -2.13 8.08 20.26
N PHE A 125 -2.10 8.82 19.15
CA PHE A 125 -2.73 8.40 17.89
C PHE A 125 -2.15 7.11 17.31
N TYR A 126 -0.85 6.87 17.50
CA TYR A 126 -0.15 5.69 16.99
C TYR A 126 0.07 4.62 18.07
N ALA A 127 -0.43 4.83 19.29
CA ALA A 127 -0.17 3.96 20.43
C ALA A 127 -0.49 2.49 20.16
N ASN A 128 -1.58 2.20 19.45
CA ASN A 128 -1.98 0.82 19.10
C ASN A 128 -1.16 0.19 17.97
N LYS A 129 -0.38 0.99 17.23
CA LYS A 129 0.41 0.53 16.07
C LYS A 129 1.89 0.38 16.38
N LEU A 130 2.38 1.10 17.40
CA LEU A 130 3.80 1.17 17.76
C LEU A 130 4.14 0.37 19.03
N GLN A 131 3.22 -0.45 19.53
CA GLN A 131 3.48 -1.30 20.69
C GLN A 131 4.60 -2.29 20.38
N GLY A 132 5.53 -2.48 21.31
CA GLY A 132 6.60 -3.49 21.20
C GLY A 132 7.70 -3.16 20.19
N GLN A 133 7.76 -1.93 19.65
CA GLN A 133 8.80 -1.53 18.69
C GLN A 133 9.98 -0.82 19.36
N SER A 134 11.17 -0.97 18.78
CA SER A 134 12.33 -0.13 19.08
C SER A 134 12.35 1.06 18.13
N PHE A 135 12.43 2.27 18.67
CA PHE A 135 12.43 3.52 17.90
C PHE A 135 13.84 3.97 17.45
N SER A 136 14.83 3.09 17.57
CA SER A 136 16.23 3.36 17.14
C SER A 136 16.45 3.25 15.62
N SER A 137 15.43 2.83 14.86
CA SER A 137 15.52 2.59 13.42
C SER A 137 14.80 3.67 12.61
N ALA A 138 15.29 3.94 11.39
CA ALA A 138 14.63 4.83 10.42
C ALA A 138 13.33 4.24 9.83
N VAL A 139 13.01 2.99 10.16
CA VAL A 139 11.80 2.28 9.75
C VAL A 139 11.04 1.74 10.95
N LEU A 140 9.72 1.80 10.86
CA LEU A 140 8.77 1.21 11.78
C LEU A 140 8.30 -0.14 11.20
N MET A 141 8.10 -1.12 12.05
CA MET A 141 7.62 -2.44 11.64
C MET A 141 6.12 -2.54 11.94
N LEU A 142 5.27 -2.49 10.93
CA LEU A 142 3.83 -2.60 11.14
C LEU A 142 3.40 -4.05 11.35
N ASN A 143 2.30 -4.22 12.09
CA ASN A 143 1.70 -5.52 12.46
C ASN A 143 2.64 -6.45 13.25
N ILE A 144 3.53 -5.89 14.07
CA ILE A 144 4.23 -6.71 15.06
C ILE A 144 3.19 -7.31 16.01
N LEU A 145 3.22 -8.63 16.16
CA LEU A 145 2.40 -9.34 17.14
C LEU A 145 2.77 -8.81 18.52
N SER A 146 1.82 -8.13 19.17
CA SER A 146 1.95 -7.82 20.59
C SER A 146 2.00 -9.14 21.34
N SER A 147 3.02 -9.33 22.16
CA SER A 147 3.30 -10.53 22.97
C SER A 147 2.27 -10.83 24.06
N SER A 148 1.01 -10.42 23.89
CA SER A 148 -0.03 -10.44 24.92
C SER A 148 -1.02 -11.59 24.80
N ASP A 149 -0.87 -12.49 23.82
CA ASP A 149 -1.63 -13.75 23.71
C ASP A 149 -0.75 -14.95 24.10
N GLN A 150 -0.26 -14.95 25.34
CA GLN A 150 0.24 -16.16 26.01
C GLN A 150 -0.22 -16.21 27.47
#